data_AF-A0A661A6G8-F1
#
_entry.id   AF-A0A661A6G8-F1
#
_cell.length_a   1.000
_cell.length_b   1.000
_cell.length_c   1.000
_cell.angle_alpha   90.00
_cell.angle_beta   90.00
_cell.angle_gamma   90.00
#
_symmetry.space_group_name_H-M   'P 1'
#
loop_
_entity.id
_entity.type
_entity.pdbx_description
1 polymer ?
#
loop_
_entity_poly.entity_id
_entity_poly.type
_entity_poly.pdbx_seq_one_letter_code
_entity_poly.pdbx_strand_id
1 'polypeptide(L)'
;MRDVYLEQLYTFGEPGRDTRGRVVSVAYVALLAADCCPMVPNELEAEARWWPVYEMPELAFDHPRMIEVALERVRTKLEYTTIGFQLMGETFTLGELQHVYEVILGRDLDKRNFRRRMQFLELVESTGEYQKEGPGRPALLHRFHSVDFVHLRERGVHSPF
;
A
#
# COMPACT_ATOMS: atom_id res chain seq x y z
N MET A 1 -13.19 10.46 -5.97
CA MET A 1 -12.69 9.22 -5.32
C MET A 1 -13.87 8.46 -4.74
N ARG A 2 -14.21 7.34 -5.36
CA ARG A 2 -15.01 6.28 -4.74
C ARG A 2 -14.11 5.05 -4.78
N ASP A 3 -14.16 4.22 -3.75
CA ASP A 3 -13.41 2.95 -3.63
C ASP A 3 -11.90 3.06 -3.32
N VAL A 4 -11.53 3.93 -2.37
CA VAL A 4 -10.18 3.93 -1.76
C VAL A 4 -10.22 3.12 -0.48
N TYR A 5 -9.23 2.25 -0.27
CA TYR A 5 -9.06 1.62 1.03
C TYR A 5 -8.81 2.69 2.09
N LEU A 6 -9.73 2.85 3.05
CA LEU A 6 -9.63 3.79 4.16
C LEU A 6 -9.96 3.06 5.47
N GLU A 7 -9.07 3.17 6.44
CA GLU A 7 -9.23 2.52 7.74
C GLU A 7 -8.83 3.47 8.87
N GLN A 8 -9.59 3.46 9.95
CA GLN A 8 -9.14 4.10 11.19
C GLN A 8 -7.91 3.37 11.73
N LEU A 9 -6.80 4.10 11.88
CA LEU A 9 -5.54 3.55 12.33
C LEU A 9 -5.50 3.41 13.86
N TYR A 10 -5.55 4.56 14.55
CA TYR A 10 -5.38 4.68 15.99
C TYR A 10 -5.83 6.07 16.47
N THR A 11 -6.08 6.22 17.77
CA THR A 11 -6.38 7.52 18.39
C THR A 11 -5.19 7.95 19.26
N PHE A 12 -4.51 9.02 18.86
CA PHE A 12 -3.34 9.58 19.53
C PHE A 12 -3.79 10.65 20.53
N GLY A 13 -3.43 10.50 21.80
CA GLY A 13 -4.01 11.30 22.89
C GLY A 13 -3.06 11.57 24.04
N GLU A 14 -1.78 11.25 23.87
CA GLU A 14 -0.69 11.45 24.82
C GLU A 14 -0.65 12.91 25.31
N PRO A 15 -0.65 13.15 26.63
CA PRO A 15 -0.45 14.49 27.16
C PRO A 15 0.86 15.11 26.64
N GLY A 16 0.81 16.37 26.20
CA GLY A 16 1.98 17.08 25.71
C GLY A 16 2.36 16.81 24.25
N ARG A 17 1.59 15.99 23.50
CA ARG A 17 1.83 15.77 22.06
C ARG A 17 1.71 17.03 21.20
N ASP A 18 0.93 18.01 21.67
CA ASP A 18 0.81 19.34 21.09
C ASP A 18 1.14 20.37 22.18
N THR A 19 2.08 21.27 21.90
CA THR A 19 2.53 22.30 22.85
C THR A 19 1.49 23.39 23.08
N ARG A 20 0.48 23.49 22.20
CA ARG A 20 -0.57 24.52 22.27
C ARG A 20 -1.73 24.13 23.20
N GLY A 21 -1.84 22.86 23.59
CA GLY A 21 -2.90 22.40 24.49
C GLY A 21 -3.22 20.92 24.34
N ARG A 22 -4.27 20.46 25.04
CA ARG A 22 -4.70 19.06 24.94
C ARG A 22 -5.40 18.82 23.60
N VAL A 23 -4.78 18.00 22.76
CA VAL A 23 -5.33 17.57 21.46
C VAL A 23 -5.42 16.04 21.44
N VAL A 24 -6.55 15.53 20.96
CA VAL A 24 -6.73 14.11 20.63
C VAL A 24 -6.94 14.02 19.12
N SER A 25 -6.16 13.19 18.46
CA SER A 25 -6.20 13.00 17.00
C SER A 25 -6.63 11.58 16.67
N VAL A 26 -7.69 11.44 15.88
CA VAL A 26 -8.10 10.15 15.30
C VAL A 26 -7.45 10.03 13.94
N ALA A 27 -6.48 9.12 13.81
CA ALA A 27 -5.74 8.92 12.58
C ALA A 27 -6.42 7.89 11.69
N TYR A 28 -6.31 8.11 10.38
CA TYR A 28 -6.75 7.20 9.34
C TYR A 28 -5.58 6.88 8.41
N VAL A 29 -5.59 5.69 7.83
CA VAL A 29 -4.67 5.30 6.75
C VAL A 29 -5.47 5.03 5.49
N ALA A 30 -4.97 5.56 4.37
CA ALA A 30 -5.51 5.30 3.04
C ALA A 30 -4.45 4.68 2.14
N LEU A 31 -4.85 3.75 1.27
CA LEU A 31 -3.96 3.18 0.24
C LEU A 31 -4.49 3.57 -1.13
N LEU A 32 -3.60 4.16 -1.93
CA LEU A 32 -3.91 4.78 -3.20
C LEU A 32 -2.87 4.36 -4.22
N ALA A 33 -3.33 3.93 -5.40
CA ALA A 33 -2.47 3.85 -6.57
C ALA A 33 -2.07 5.29 -6.98
N ALA A 34 -0.77 5.53 -7.15
CA ALA A 34 -0.22 6.88 -7.33
C ALA A 34 -0.72 7.56 -8.63
N ASP A 35 -1.02 6.77 -9.65
CA ASP A 35 -1.61 7.18 -10.93
C ASP A 35 -3.08 7.63 -10.81
N CYS A 36 -3.79 7.17 -9.78
CA CYS A 36 -5.20 7.47 -9.55
C CYS A 36 -5.43 8.75 -8.73
N CYS A 37 -4.36 9.43 -8.29
CA CYS A 37 -4.45 10.66 -7.50
C CYS A 37 -3.65 11.79 -8.17
N PRO A 38 -4.20 12.45 -9.20
CA PRO A 38 -3.63 13.71 -9.65
C PRO A 38 -3.71 14.69 -8.49
N MET A 39 -2.55 15.10 -7.97
CA MET A 39 -2.45 16.16 -6.97
C MET A 39 -3.03 17.42 -7.61
N VAL A 40 -4.26 17.78 -7.25
CA VAL A 40 -4.84 19.06 -7.65
C VAL A 40 -4.34 20.08 -6.64
N PRO A 41 -3.47 21.03 -7.03
CA PRO A 41 -3.11 22.11 -6.14
C PRO A 41 -4.39 22.88 -5.84
N ASN A 42 -4.80 22.92 -4.57
CA ASN A 42 -5.79 23.88 -4.14
C ASN A 42 -5.04 25.09 -3.56
N GLU A 43 -5.61 26.28 -3.75
CA GLU A 43 -4.98 27.55 -3.33
C GLU A 43 -4.94 27.75 -1.81
N LEU A 44 -5.44 26.77 -1.02
CA LEU A 44 -5.72 26.90 0.42
C LEU A 44 -4.88 25.98 1.32
N GLU A 45 -4.16 25.00 0.76
CA GLU A 45 -3.39 24.02 1.51
C GLU A 45 -1.90 24.16 1.19
N ALA A 46 -1.06 24.05 2.24
CA ALA A 46 0.37 23.90 2.08
C ALA A 46 0.65 22.78 1.04
N GLU A 47 1.48 23.07 0.04
CA GLU A 47 1.78 22.21 -1.11
C GLU A 47 1.93 20.74 -0.72
N ALA A 48 0.84 19.97 -0.83
CA ALA A 48 0.88 18.55 -0.58
C ALA A 48 1.70 17.88 -1.70
N ARG A 49 2.59 16.97 -1.33
CA ARG A 49 3.43 16.23 -2.28
C ARG A 49 3.66 14.81 -1.78
N TRP A 50 3.92 13.93 -2.73
CA TRP A 50 4.38 12.57 -2.44
C TRP A 50 5.82 12.62 -1.89
N TRP A 51 6.05 11.89 -0.82
CA TRP A 51 7.37 11.71 -0.21
C TRP A 51 7.69 10.21 -0.11
N PRO A 52 8.93 9.79 -0.39
CA PRO A 52 9.35 8.44 -0.05
C PRO A 52 9.22 8.25 1.47
N VAL A 53 8.55 7.19 1.91
CA VAL A 53 8.26 6.95 3.34
C VAL A 53 9.54 6.78 4.18
N TYR A 54 10.66 6.43 3.54
CA TYR A 54 11.96 6.27 4.18
C TYR A 54 12.86 7.51 4.05
N GLU A 55 12.41 8.55 3.34
CA GLU A 55 13.14 9.81 3.11
C GLU A 55 12.19 11.01 3.34
N MET A 56 11.53 11.01 4.49
CA MET A 56 10.57 12.05 4.86
C MET A 56 11.25 13.33 5.35
N PRO A 57 10.62 14.50 5.18
CA PRO A 57 11.07 15.74 5.79
C PRO A 57 10.88 15.70 7.31
N GLU A 58 11.31 16.76 7.99
CA GLU A 58 10.87 17.02 9.36
C GLU A 58 9.34 17.19 9.36
N LEU A 59 8.66 16.43 10.22
CA LEU A 59 7.21 16.44 10.35
C LEU A 59 6.79 17.07 11.67
N ALA A 60 5.61 17.68 11.68
CA ALA A 60 5.08 18.34 12.87
C ALA A 60 4.71 17.34 13.97
N PHE A 61 4.81 17.79 15.23
CA PHE A 61 4.34 17.08 16.41
C PHE A 61 4.85 15.63 16.50
N ASP A 62 3.96 14.68 16.73
CA ASP A 62 4.19 13.24 16.77
C ASP A 62 3.84 12.55 15.45
N HIS A 63 3.73 13.28 14.34
CA HIS A 63 3.44 12.70 13.02
C HIS A 63 4.45 11.63 12.58
N PRO A 64 5.77 11.71 12.87
CA PRO A 64 6.69 10.59 12.58
C PRO A 64 6.22 9.28 13.23
N ARG A 65 5.77 9.36 14.49
CA ARG A 65 5.24 8.20 15.21
C ARG A 65 3.93 7.69 14.61
N MET A 66 3.06 8.58 14.16
CA MET A 66 1.82 8.19 13.48
C MET A 66 2.11 7.41 12.20
N ILE A 67 3.13 7.82 11.43
CA ILE A 67 3.55 7.14 10.20
C ILE A 67 4.18 5.78 10.48
N GLU A 68 5.02 5.65 11.52
CA GLU A 68 5.54 4.35 11.95
C GLU A 68 4.40 3.36 12.26
N VAL A 69 3.40 3.80 13.02
CA VAL A 69 2.23 2.98 13.37
C VAL A 69 1.42 2.63 12.12
N ALA A 70 1.29 3.56 11.17
CA ALA A 70 0.63 3.30 9.89
C ALA A 70 1.37 2.26 9.06
N LEU A 71 2.69 2.39 8.94
CA LEU A 71 3.53 1.47 8.17
C LEU A 71 3.49 0.06 8.74
N GLU A 72 3.59 -0.08 10.06
CA GLU A 72 3.45 -1.38 10.73
C GLU A 72 2.06 -1.99 10.53
N ARG A 73 0.99 -1.18 10.57
CA ARG A 73 -0.37 -1.65 10.27
C ARG A 73 -0.48 -2.17 8.83
N VAL A 74 0.05 -1.43 7.86
CA VAL A 74 0.02 -1.81 6.45
C VAL A 74 0.84 -3.08 6.21
N ARG A 75 2.07 -3.15 6.77
CA ARG A 75 2.92 -4.35 6.71
C ARG A 75 2.17 -5.57 7.22
N THR A 76 1.63 -5.49 8.42
CA THR A 76 0.86 -6.59 9.03
C THR A 76 -0.29 -6.98 8.11
N LYS A 77 -1.07 -6.02 7.57
CA LYS A 77 -2.19 -6.33 6.68
C LYS A 77 -1.79 -7.01 5.38
N LEU A 78 -0.67 -6.61 4.75
CA LEU A 78 -0.18 -7.28 3.53
C LEU A 78 0.10 -8.77 3.74
N GLU A 79 0.39 -9.17 4.97
CA GLU A 79 0.66 -10.57 5.30
C GLU A 79 -0.58 -11.46 5.26
N TYR A 80 -1.75 -10.90 5.56
CA TYR A 80 -2.98 -11.66 5.77
C TYR A 80 -4.20 -11.13 5.01
N THR A 81 -4.06 -10.12 4.16
CA THR A 81 -5.17 -9.57 3.34
C THR A 81 -4.72 -9.25 1.91
N THR A 82 -5.69 -8.85 1.08
CA THR A 82 -5.48 -8.44 -0.32
C THR A 82 -5.21 -6.93 -0.49
N ILE A 83 -4.88 -6.18 0.57
CA ILE A 83 -4.74 -4.71 0.48
C ILE A 83 -3.66 -4.24 -0.49
N GLY A 84 -2.65 -5.05 -0.77
CA GLY A 84 -1.55 -4.65 -1.66
C GLY A 84 -2.01 -4.38 -3.09
N PHE A 85 -3.14 -4.97 -3.53
CA PHE A 85 -3.70 -4.71 -4.85
C PHE A 85 -4.28 -3.29 -4.98
N GLN A 86 -4.64 -2.63 -3.87
CA GLN A 86 -5.13 -1.25 -3.86
C GLN A 86 -4.05 -0.22 -4.21
N LEU A 87 -2.78 -0.64 -4.19
CA LEU A 87 -1.63 0.18 -4.57
C LEU A 87 -1.26 0.03 -6.05
N MET A 88 -1.90 -0.90 -6.76
CA MET A 88 -1.65 -1.15 -8.17
C MET A 88 -2.67 -0.39 -9.04
N GLY A 89 -2.24 -0.02 -10.24
CA GLY A 89 -3.16 0.47 -11.28
C GLY A 89 -4.08 -0.64 -11.82
N GLU A 90 -4.87 -0.31 -12.85
CA GLU A 90 -5.83 -1.25 -13.47
C GLU A 90 -5.16 -2.51 -14.02
N THR A 91 -3.92 -2.38 -14.51
CA THR A 91 -3.09 -3.49 -14.97
C THR A 91 -1.68 -3.35 -14.40
N PHE A 92 -1.05 -4.50 -14.14
CA PHE A 92 0.30 -4.55 -13.59
C PHE A 92 0.97 -5.90 -13.89
N THR A 93 2.28 -5.93 -13.86
CA THR A 93 3.09 -7.15 -13.91
C THR A 93 3.25 -7.74 -12.50
N LEU A 94 3.48 -9.06 -12.42
CA LEU A 94 3.85 -9.68 -11.13
C LEU A 94 5.18 -9.16 -10.57
N GLY A 95 6.03 -8.57 -11.40
CA GLY A 95 7.28 -7.95 -10.97
C GLY A 95 7.02 -6.64 -10.22
N GLU A 96 6.17 -5.78 -10.77
CA GLU A 96 5.77 -4.53 -10.10
C GLU A 96 5.04 -4.81 -8.79
N LEU A 97 4.11 -5.77 -8.78
CA LEU A 97 3.43 -6.17 -7.54
C LEU A 97 4.42 -6.69 -6.49
N GLN A 98 5.37 -7.54 -6.89
CA GLN A 98 6.42 -8.03 -5.98
C GLN A 98 7.23 -6.86 -5.41
N HIS A 99 7.64 -5.92 -6.25
CA HIS A 99 8.42 -4.76 -5.84
C HIS A 99 7.67 -3.90 -4.82
N VAL A 100 6.37 -3.65 -5.02
CA VAL A 100 5.53 -2.93 -4.06
C VAL A 100 5.52 -3.63 -2.70
N TYR A 101 5.38 -4.96 -2.68
CA TYR A 101 5.42 -5.72 -1.43
C TYR A 101 6.79 -5.63 -0.76
N GLU A 102 7.88 -5.74 -1.51
CA GLU A 102 9.26 -5.65 -0.99
C GLU A 102 9.54 -4.29 -0.36
N VAL A 103 9.14 -3.20 -1.02
CA VAL A 103 9.29 -1.82 -0.52
C VAL A 103 8.55 -1.62 0.80
N ILE A 104 7.30 -2.10 0.89
CA ILE A 104 6.49 -1.92 2.10
C ILE A 104 6.99 -2.82 3.22
N LEU A 105 7.31 -4.09 2.93
CA LEU A 105 7.83 -5.03 3.92
C LEU A 105 9.27 -4.71 4.35
N GLY A 106 10.01 -3.92 3.57
CA GLY A 106 11.41 -3.57 3.83
C GLY A 106 12.37 -4.76 3.68
N ARG A 107 12.02 -5.74 2.85
CA ARG A 107 12.83 -6.95 2.59
C ARG A 107 12.54 -7.53 1.21
N ASP A 108 13.54 -8.18 0.62
CA ASP A 108 13.38 -8.89 -0.64
C ASP A 108 12.49 -10.13 -0.50
N LEU A 109 11.73 -10.44 -1.54
CA LEU A 109 10.90 -11.63 -1.63
C LEU A 109 11.45 -12.59 -2.69
N ASP A 110 11.42 -13.89 -2.40
CA ASP A 110 11.78 -14.88 -3.41
C ASP A 110 10.74 -14.87 -4.56
N LYS A 111 11.22 -14.60 -5.77
CA LYS A 111 10.40 -14.49 -6.98
C LYS A 111 9.59 -15.75 -7.27
N ARG A 112 10.13 -16.94 -6.99
CA ARG A 112 9.46 -18.21 -7.29
C ARG A 112 8.34 -18.47 -6.29
N ASN A 113 8.59 -18.19 -5.01
CA ASN A 113 7.61 -18.30 -3.94
C ASN A 113 6.50 -17.27 -4.11
N PHE A 114 6.85 -16.01 -4.41
CA PHE A 114 5.88 -14.96 -4.68
C PHE A 114 4.92 -15.34 -5.81
N ARG A 115 5.45 -15.75 -6.97
CA ARG A 115 4.64 -16.19 -8.12
C ARG A 115 3.76 -17.39 -7.79
N ARG A 116 4.32 -18.41 -7.12
CA ARG A 116 3.55 -19.59 -6.70
C ARG A 116 2.39 -19.20 -5.79
N ARG A 117 2.61 -18.25 -4.88
CA ARG A 117 1.58 -17.75 -3.97
C ARG A 117 0.51 -16.96 -4.70
N MET A 118 0.87 -16.07 -5.62
CA MET A 118 -0.10 -15.33 -6.43
C MET A 118 -0.98 -16.27 -7.27
N GLN A 119 -0.40 -17.35 -7.81
CA GLN A 119 -1.15 -18.39 -8.52
C GLN A 119 -2.08 -19.16 -7.58
N PHE A 120 -1.60 -19.58 -6.41
CA PHE A 120 -2.41 -20.30 -5.42
C PHE A 120 -3.61 -19.49 -4.93
N LEU A 121 -3.44 -18.18 -4.77
CA LEU A 121 -4.50 -17.31 -4.29
C LEU A 121 -5.62 -17.08 -5.33
N GLU A 122 -5.35 -17.32 -6.63
CA GLU A 122 -6.29 -17.10 -7.74
C GLU A 122 -6.91 -15.68 -7.74
N LEU A 123 -6.11 -14.70 -7.31
CA LEU A 123 -6.54 -13.30 -7.18
C LEU A 123 -6.24 -12.44 -8.41
N VAL A 124 -5.39 -12.94 -9.30
CA VAL A 124 -4.94 -12.22 -10.49
C VAL A 124 -5.28 -13.02 -11.75
N GLU A 125 -5.86 -12.33 -12.73
CA GLU A 125 -6.10 -12.88 -14.05
C GLU A 125 -5.09 -12.32 -15.06
N SER A 126 -4.82 -13.07 -16.12
CA SER A 126 -3.96 -12.63 -17.23
C SER A 126 -4.79 -11.80 -18.20
N THR A 127 -4.32 -10.61 -18.57
CA THR A 127 -4.98 -9.80 -19.60
C THR A 127 -4.65 -10.27 -21.03
N GLY A 128 -3.58 -11.07 -21.18
CA GLY A 128 -3.05 -11.49 -22.48
C GLY A 128 -2.17 -10.42 -23.15
N GLU A 129 -2.08 -9.24 -22.56
CA GLU A 129 -1.23 -8.14 -23.00
C GLU A 129 0.15 -8.23 -22.37
N TYR A 130 1.14 -7.61 -23.01
CA TYR A 130 2.52 -7.63 -22.53
C TYR A 130 3.08 -6.21 -22.46
N GLN A 131 3.73 -5.90 -21.35
CA GLN A 131 4.50 -4.68 -21.15
C GLN A 131 5.97 -4.95 -21.48
N LYS A 132 6.59 -4.05 -22.24
CA LYS A 132 8.02 -4.12 -22.57
C LYS A 132 8.72 -2.90 -22.00
N GLU A 133 9.41 -3.08 -20.89
CA GLU A 133 10.32 -2.08 -20.34
C GLU A 133 11.77 -2.50 -20.59
N GLY A 134 12.46 -1.72 -21.43
CA GLY A 134 13.89 -1.92 -21.70
C GLY A 134 14.27 -3.20 -22.46
N PRO A 135 15.57 -3.56 -22.45
CA PRO A 135 16.07 -4.77 -23.08
C PRO A 135 15.72 -6.01 -22.24
N GLY A 136 14.70 -6.76 -22.66
CA GLY A 136 14.27 -7.98 -21.98
C GLY A 136 13.06 -8.65 -22.65
N ARG A 137 12.67 -9.82 -22.12
CA ARG A 137 11.43 -10.48 -22.52
C ARG A 137 10.25 -9.65 -22.00
N PRO A 138 9.23 -9.34 -22.83
CA PRO A 138 8.02 -8.66 -22.38
C PRO A 138 7.37 -9.39 -21.19
N ALA A 139 6.91 -8.62 -20.21
CA ALA A 139 6.23 -9.12 -19.02
C ALA A 139 4.71 -9.18 -19.28
N LEU A 140 4.08 -10.28 -18.88
CA LEU A 140 2.62 -10.45 -18.98
C LEU A 140 1.92 -9.50 -18.00
N LEU A 141 0.92 -8.78 -18.49
CA LEU A 141 0.07 -7.94 -17.68
C LEU A 141 -1.04 -8.77 -17.03
N HIS A 142 -1.34 -8.39 -15.79
CA HIS A 142 -2.36 -8.99 -14.96
C HIS A 142 -3.33 -7.91 -14.47
N ARG A 143 -4.51 -8.35 -14.05
CA ARG A 143 -5.52 -7.54 -13.38
C ARG A 143 -6.00 -8.26 -12.12
N PHE A 144 -6.38 -7.50 -11.11
CA PHE A 144 -7.00 -8.03 -9.90
C PHE A 144 -8.46 -8.44 -10.16
N HIS A 145 -8.80 -9.70 -9.86
CA HIS A 145 -10.07 -10.34 -10.28
C HIS A 145 -11.20 -10.25 -9.22
N SER A 146 -10.97 -9.66 -8.05
CA SER A 146 -12.03 -9.52 -7.02
C SER A 146 -11.86 -8.23 -6.24
N VAL A 147 -12.90 -7.40 -6.18
CA VAL A 147 -12.84 -6.07 -5.54
C VAL A 147 -12.87 -6.15 -4.01
N ASP A 148 -13.16 -7.32 -3.45
CA ASP A 148 -13.40 -7.45 -2.03
C ASP A 148 -12.09 -7.55 -1.23
N PHE A 149 -12.07 -6.83 -0.12
CA PHE A 149 -11.09 -7.05 0.93
C PHE A 149 -11.29 -8.47 1.47
N VAL A 150 -10.36 -9.36 1.17
CA VAL A 150 -10.44 -10.77 1.57
C VAL A 150 -9.33 -11.05 2.57
N HIS A 151 -9.70 -11.70 3.67
CA HIS A 151 -8.70 -12.26 4.57
C HIS A 151 -8.08 -13.50 3.90
N LEU A 152 -6.76 -13.54 3.75
CA LEU A 152 -6.05 -14.65 3.11
C LEU A 152 -6.28 -16.00 3.83
N ARG A 153 -6.68 -15.97 5.10
CA ARG A 153 -7.13 -17.17 5.84
C ARG A 153 -8.36 -17.83 5.23
N GLU A 154 -9.29 -17.05 4.67
CA GLU A 154 -10.48 -17.54 3.95
C GLU A 154 -10.08 -18.26 2.65
N ARG A 155 -8.87 -17.99 2.15
CA ARG A 155 -8.23 -18.66 1.01
C ARG A 155 -7.20 -19.72 1.43
N GLY A 156 -7.22 -20.16 2.69
CA GLY A 156 -6.36 -21.24 3.19
C GLY A 156 -4.88 -20.85 3.43
N VAL A 157 -4.56 -19.57 3.45
CA VAL A 157 -3.19 -19.08 3.73
C VAL A 157 -3.08 -18.62 5.17
N HIS A 158 -2.15 -19.23 5.91
CA HIS A 158 -2.01 -19.02 7.36
C HIS A 158 -0.71 -18.33 7.78
N SER A 159 0.24 -18.14 6.84
CA SER A 159 1.54 -17.51 7.11
C SER A 159 1.88 -16.46 6.05
N PRO A 160 2.56 -15.35 6.39
CA PRO A 160 3.07 -14.38 5.43
C PRO A 160 4.18 -14.95 4.55
N PHE A 161 4.60 -14.14 3.58
CA PHE A 161 5.74 -14.39 2.70
C PHE A 161 7.03 -14.72 3.47
#